data_AF-A0A0F6VZ60-F1
#
_entry.id   AF-A0A0F6VZ60-F1
#
_cell.length_a   1.000
_cell.length_b   1.000
_cell.length_c   1.000
_cell.angle_alpha   90.00
_cell.angle_beta   90.00
_cell.angle_gamma   90.00
#
_symmetry.space_group_name_H-M   'P 1'
#
loop_
_entity.id
_entity.type
_entity.pdbx_description
1 polymer ?
#
loop_
_entity_poly.entity_id
_entity_poly.type
_entity_poly.pdbx_seq_one_letter_code
_entity_poly.pdbx_strand_id
1 'polypeptide(L)'
;MTRPKEAEAPESAEDFLRLALSASDAKARARWARAGLALDSTDLDPDTQVLLLRQLYLSHVEARRLRKAVEVAEQMASIGPLRDIAHHDAARVLAALGELSDAIVQQRLAARHAPAERRSFHLWSLGTFQHWAGDVDDALRSLRRAERWATRDRAMIRAHSAYVRLTADLAVAELDAIVTALQKSPAREGYGQWLLGMIAYELGDRRKAAVHLRAWLRRHAAPDEAKTITLREELRRARTALAQIESD
;
A
#
# COMPACT_ATOMS: atom_id res chain seq x y z
N MET A 1 22.90 -28.84 -35.47
CA MET A 1 22.80 -27.49 -34.88
C MET A 1 21.39 -26.99 -35.13
N THR A 2 20.52 -27.08 -34.13
CA THR A 2 19.14 -26.58 -34.20
C THR A 2 19.20 -25.07 -34.02
N ARG A 3 18.73 -24.29 -35.01
CA ARG A 3 18.56 -22.83 -34.84
C ARG A 3 17.67 -22.59 -33.62
N PRO A 4 18.00 -21.63 -32.73
CA PRO A 4 17.06 -21.21 -31.71
C PRO A 4 15.79 -20.74 -32.40
N LYS A 5 14.64 -21.27 -31.97
CA LYS A 5 13.31 -20.88 -32.45
C LYS A 5 13.17 -19.38 -32.18
N GLU A 6 13.08 -18.56 -33.22
CA GLU A 6 12.78 -17.14 -33.07
C GLU A 6 11.50 -17.03 -32.22
N ALA A 7 11.57 -16.26 -31.13
CA ALA A 7 10.40 -16.02 -30.31
C ALA A 7 9.37 -15.30 -31.17
N GLU A 8 8.21 -15.94 -31.36
CA GLU A 8 7.08 -15.40 -32.11
C GLU A 8 6.72 -14.01 -31.55
N ALA A 9 6.47 -13.06 -32.45
CA ALA A 9 6.16 -11.69 -32.04
C ALA A 9 4.87 -11.69 -31.21
N PRO A 10 4.74 -10.82 -30.18
CA PRO A 10 3.49 -10.72 -29.44
C PRO A 10 2.38 -10.18 -30.36
N GLU A 11 1.26 -10.90 -30.45
CA GLU A 11 0.13 -10.55 -31.33
C GLU A 11 -1.11 -10.12 -30.54
N SER A 12 -1.21 -10.50 -29.26
CA SER A 12 -2.37 -10.21 -28.41
C SER A 12 -2.06 -9.27 -27.24
N ALA A 13 -3.10 -8.65 -26.68
CA ALA A 13 -2.99 -7.81 -25.50
C ALA A 13 -2.45 -8.60 -24.28
N GLU A 14 -2.83 -9.88 -24.16
CA GLU A 14 -2.36 -10.79 -23.13
C GLU A 14 -0.87 -11.12 -23.29
N ASP A 15 -0.36 -11.22 -24.52
CA ASP A 15 1.06 -11.41 -24.77
C ASP A 15 1.87 -10.18 -24.32
N PHE A 16 1.39 -8.99 -24.68
CA PHE A 16 1.99 -7.74 -24.19
C PHE A 16 1.90 -7.61 -22.68
N LEU A 17 0.81 -8.04 -22.06
CA LEU A 17 0.66 -8.06 -20.60
C LEU A 17 1.69 -9.00 -19.96
N ARG A 18 1.88 -10.20 -20.50
CA ARG A 18 2.87 -11.17 -20.03
C ARG A 18 4.29 -10.61 -20.13
N LEU A 19 4.61 -9.94 -21.24
CA LEU A 19 5.89 -9.26 -21.43
C LEU A 19 6.07 -8.08 -20.46
N ALA A 20 5.00 -7.32 -20.18
CA ALA A 20 5.05 -6.23 -19.22
C ALA A 20 5.28 -6.73 -17.78
N LEU A 21 4.59 -7.81 -17.38
CA LEU A 21 4.73 -8.44 -16.06
C LEU A 21 6.13 -9.02 -15.83
N SER A 22 6.75 -9.56 -16.88
CA SER A 22 8.08 -10.17 -16.84
C SER A 22 9.24 -9.20 -17.09
N ALA A 23 8.94 -7.93 -17.38
CA ALA A 23 9.95 -6.93 -17.68
C ALA A 23 10.87 -6.66 -16.47
N SER A 24 12.18 -6.65 -16.73
CA SER A 24 13.22 -6.43 -15.73
C SER A 24 13.32 -4.99 -15.23
N ASP A 25 12.77 -4.03 -15.96
CA ASP A 25 12.83 -2.61 -15.63
C ASP A 25 11.56 -1.84 -16.01
N ALA A 26 11.40 -0.67 -15.39
CA ALA A 26 10.25 0.22 -15.57
C ALA A 26 10.02 0.63 -17.03
N LYS A 27 11.09 0.83 -17.81
CA LYS A 27 11.01 1.34 -19.19
C LYS A 27 10.52 0.24 -20.12
N ALA A 28 11.06 -0.97 -20.00
CA ALA A 28 10.61 -2.15 -20.72
C ALA A 28 9.15 -2.48 -20.36
N ARG A 29 8.80 -2.45 -19.07
CA ARG A 29 7.41 -2.64 -18.61
C ARG A 29 6.45 -1.68 -19.28
N ALA A 30 6.78 -0.38 -19.28
CA ALA A 30 5.92 0.62 -19.89
C ALA A 30 5.88 0.52 -21.42
N ARG A 31 6.96 0.10 -22.08
CA ARG A 31 6.95 -0.13 -23.53
C ARG A 31 5.95 -1.21 -23.89
N TRP A 32 6.01 -2.37 -23.21
CA TRP A 32 5.08 -3.48 -23.46
C TRP A 32 3.65 -3.13 -23.11
N ALA A 33 3.43 -2.48 -21.96
CA ALA A 33 2.10 -2.08 -21.56
C ALA A 33 1.46 -1.08 -22.54
N ARG A 34 2.22 -0.10 -23.05
CA ARG A 34 1.72 0.82 -24.10
C ARG A 34 1.43 0.11 -25.41
N ALA A 35 2.26 -0.85 -25.80
CA ALA A 35 2.05 -1.61 -27.03
C ALA A 35 0.75 -2.42 -26.95
N GLY A 36 0.49 -3.11 -25.84
CA GLY A 36 -0.78 -3.83 -25.63
C GLY A 36 -2.00 -2.90 -25.60
N LEU A 37 -1.88 -1.71 -24.99
CA LEU A 37 -2.96 -0.72 -24.95
C LEU A 37 -3.21 -0.02 -26.29
N ALA A 38 -2.29 -0.14 -27.25
CA ALA A 38 -2.41 0.45 -28.58
C ALA A 38 -3.05 -0.51 -29.61
N LEU A 39 -3.35 -1.75 -29.21
CA LEU A 39 -4.14 -2.67 -30.02
C LEU A 39 -5.59 -2.17 -30.15
N ASP A 40 -6.27 -2.60 -31.20
CA ASP A 40 -7.64 -2.20 -31.47
C ASP A 40 -8.58 -2.61 -30.33
N SER A 41 -9.54 -1.73 -29.98
CA SER A 41 -10.39 -1.89 -28.79
C SER A 41 -11.31 -3.11 -28.84
N THR A 42 -11.52 -3.70 -30.02
CA THR A 42 -12.29 -4.95 -30.18
C THR A 42 -11.55 -6.16 -29.62
N ASP A 43 -10.23 -6.09 -29.50
CA ASP A 43 -9.37 -7.18 -29.04
C ASP A 43 -8.93 -6.99 -27.57
N LEU A 44 -9.39 -5.92 -26.92
CA LEU A 44 -8.95 -5.56 -25.58
C LEU A 44 -10.10 -5.70 -24.58
N ASP A 45 -10.12 -6.84 -23.89
CA ASP A 45 -11.06 -7.03 -22.80
C ASP A 45 -10.76 -6.05 -21.63
N PRO A 46 -11.78 -5.61 -20.87
CA PRO A 46 -11.61 -4.63 -19.80
C PRO A 46 -10.65 -5.05 -18.67
N ASP A 47 -10.55 -6.35 -18.36
CA ASP A 47 -9.65 -6.84 -17.32
C ASP A 47 -8.19 -6.73 -17.76
N THR A 48 -7.87 -7.18 -18.98
CA THR A 48 -6.53 -7.05 -19.58
C THR A 48 -6.14 -5.59 -19.73
N GLN A 49 -7.09 -4.71 -20.13
CA GLN A 49 -6.85 -3.27 -20.20
C GLN A 49 -6.43 -2.70 -18.83
N VAL A 50 -7.16 -3.03 -17.76
CA VAL A 50 -6.84 -2.57 -16.39
C VAL A 50 -5.48 -3.12 -15.95
N LEU A 51 -5.16 -4.37 -16.26
CA LEU A 51 -3.88 -4.98 -15.89
C LEU A 51 -2.69 -4.35 -16.63
N LEU A 52 -2.85 -4.02 -17.92
CA LEU A 52 -1.85 -3.28 -18.70
C LEU A 52 -1.67 -1.85 -18.17
N LEU A 53 -2.77 -1.14 -17.91
CA LEU A 53 -2.73 0.18 -17.26
C LEU A 53 -2.03 0.09 -15.91
N ARG A 54 -2.27 -0.96 -15.13
CA ARG A 54 -1.57 -1.17 -13.86
C ARG A 54 -0.05 -1.32 -14.04
N GLN A 55 0.40 -1.95 -15.12
CA GLN A 55 1.84 -2.00 -15.43
C GLN A 55 2.40 -0.62 -15.78
N LEU A 56 1.63 0.25 -16.45
CA LEU A 56 2.00 1.65 -16.66
C LEU A 56 2.05 2.44 -15.35
N TYR A 57 1.05 2.27 -14.49
CA TYR A 57 1.03 2.87 -13.15
C TYR A 57 2.32 2.53 -12.39
N LEU A 58 2.68 1.25 -12.29
CA LEU A 58 3.90 0.81 -11.61
C LEU A 58 5.16 1.44 -12.22
N SER A 59 5.26 1.49 -13.56
CA SER A 59 6.37 2.17 -14.24
C SER A 59 6.43 3.67 -13.94
N HIS A 60 5.28 4.36 -13.84
CA HIS A 60 5.23 5.77 -13.48
C HIS A 60 5.64 6.01 -12.03
N VAL A 61 5.21 5.13 -11.11
CA VAL A 61 5.66 5.14 -9.71
C VAL A 61 7.18 4.97 -9.63
N GLU A 62 7.74 3.90 -10.22
CA GLU A 62 9.19 3.65 -10.21
C GLU A 62 10.00 4.80 -10.84
N ALA A 63 9.46 5.47 -11.86
CA ALA A 63 10.09 6.63 -12.47
C ALA A 63 9.81 7.96 -11.73
N ARG A 64 9.22 7.94 -10.53
CA ARG A 64 8.78 9.11 -9.74
C ARG A 64 7.86 10.09 -10.48
N ARG A 65 7.17 9.64 -11.52
CA ARG A 65 6.18 10.42 -12.27
C ARG A 65 4.80 10.28 -11.62
N LEU A 66 4.70 10.73 -10.37
CA LEU A 66 3.57 10.44 -9.48
C LEU A 66 2.24 10.98 -10.00
N ARG A 67 2.20 12.19 -10.57
CA ARG A 67 0.98 12.73 -11.21
C ARG A 67 0.46 11.83 -12.34
N LYS A 68 1.35 11.36 -13.20
CA LYS A 68 1.00 10.40 -14.27
C LYS A 68 0.53 9.06 -13.70
N ALA A 69 1.07 8.63 -12.56
CA ALA A 69 0.57 7.43 -11.90
C ALA A 69 -0.87 7.63 -11.38
N VAL A 70 -1.21 8.81 -10.84
CA VAL A 70 -2.59 9.14 -10.45
C VAL A 70 -3.52 9.12 -11.67
N GLU A 71 -3.15 9.80 -12.76
CA GLU A 71 -3.92 9.81 -14.02
C GLU A 71 -4.21 8.39 -14.53
N VAL A 72 -3.20 7.51 -14.53
CA VAL A 72 -3.36 6.12 -14.96
C VAL A 72 -4.26 5.33 -14.00
N ALA A 73 -4.14 5.54 -12.69
CA ALA A 73 -5.00 4.88 -11.70
C ALA A 73 -6.47 5.34 -11.82
N GLU A 74 -6.72 6.61 -12.13
CA GLU A 74 -8.05 7.13 -12.43
C GLU A 74 -8.61 6.54 -13.73
N GLN A 75 -7.76 6.39 -14.75
CA GLN A 75 -8.14 5.69 -15.99
C GLN A 75 -8.53 4.24 -15.68
N MET A 76 -7.75 3.50 -14.89
CA MET A 76 -8.10 2.14 -14.46
C MET A 76 -9.47 2.09 -13.78
N ALA A 77 -9.75 3.03 -12.86
CA ALA A 77 -11.03 3.09 -12.16
C ALA A 77 -12.22 3.35 -13.10
N SER A 78 -12.00 4.07 -14.20
CA SER A 78 -13.01 4.34 -15.22
C SER A 78 -13.38 3.11 -16.06
N ILE A 79 -12.42 2.20 -16.33
CA ILE A 79 -12.66 0.97 -17.12
C ILE A 79 -13.60 0.02 -16.37
N GLY A 80 -13.37 -0.19 -15.07
CA GLY A 80 -14.35 -0.78 -14.17
C GLY A 80 -13.92 -2.00 -13.38
N PRO A 81 -13.25 -3.01 -13.97
CA PRO A 81 -12.68 -4.11 -13.21
C PRO A 81 -11.65 -3.63 -12.20
N LEU A 82 -11.56 -4.31 -11.06
CA LEU A 82 -10.62 -3.99 -9.97
C LEU A 82 -10.66 -2.51 -9.52
N ARG A 83 -11.82 -1.85 -9.63
CA ARG A 83 -12.03 -0.45 -9.21
C ARG A 83 -11.51 -0.16 -7.80
N ASP A 84 -11.69 -1.10 -6.87
CA ASP A 84 -11.21 -0.96 -5.50
C ASP A 84 -9.69 -0.84 -5.42
N ILE A 85 -8.99 -1.58 -6.27
CA ILE A 85 -7.54 -1.56 -6.37
C ILE A 85 -7.05 -0.28 -7.07
N ALA A 86 -7.71 0.14 -8.15
CA ALA A 86 -7.38 1.37 -8.87
C ALA A 86 -7.46 2.61 -7.95
N HIS A 87 -8.55 2.74 -7.20
CA HIS A 87 -8.70 3.82 -6.22
C HIS A 87 -7.67 3.73 -5.07
N HIS A 88 -7.32 2.52 -4.62
CA HIS A 88 -6.27 2.35 -3.61
C HIS A 88 -4.89 2.76 -4.12
N ASP A 89 -4.54 2.37 -5.36
CA ASP A 89 -3.29 2.74 -6.02
C ASP A 89 -3.20 4.28 -6.16
N ALA A 90 -4.28 4.95 -6.58
CA ALA A 90 -4.36 6.42 -6.59
C ALA A 90 -4.14 7.02 -5.19
N ALA A 91 -4.82 6.49 -4.17
CA ALA A 91 -4.71 6.97 -2.80
C ALA A 91 -3.27 6.89 -2.26
N ARG A 92 -2.53 5.81 -2.54
CA ARG A 92 -1.14 5.65 -2.10
C ARG A 92 -0.21 6.67 -2.74
N VAL A 93 -0.40 6.98 -4.03
CA VAL A 93 0.43 7.97 -4.71
C VAL A 93 0.08 9.40 -4.29
N LEU A 94 -1.19 9.71 -4.08
CA LEU A 94 -1.63 11.01 -3.54
C LEU A 94 -1.07 11.24 -2.13
N ALA A 95 -1.14 10.23 -1.27
CA ALA A 95 -0.52 10.31 0.06
C ALA A 95 1.00 10.55 -0.04
N ALA A 96 1.67 9.89 -0.98
CA ALA A 96 3.08 10.12 -1.23
C ALA A 96 3.37 11.55 -1.72
N LEU A 97 2.47 12.16 -2.51
CA LEU A 97 2.53 13.55 -2.92
C LEU A 97 2.25 14.55 -1.78
N GLY A 98 1.81 14.07 -0.61
CA GLY A 98 1.41 14.91 0.52
C GLY A 98 -0.06 15.36 0.47
N GLU A 99 -0.84 14.83 -0.48
CA GLU A 99 -2.24 15.19 -0.71
C GLU A 99 -3.17 14.24 0.04
N LEU A 100 -3.11 14.31 1.37
CA LEU A 100 -3.84 13.38 2.23
C LEU A 100 -5.36 13.50 2.09
N SER A 101 -5.90 14.70 1.87
CA SER A 101 -7.35 14.90 1.66
C SER A 101 -7.85 14.14 0.43
N ASP A 102 -7.13 14.22 -0.69
CA ASP A 102 -7.48 13.52 -1.92
C ASP A 102 -7.22 12.01 -1.79
N ALA A 103 -6.16 11.61 -1.09
CA ALA A 103 -5.90 10.21 -0.76
C ALA A 103 -7.05 9.57 0.03
N ILE A 104 -7.61 10.30 1.01
CA ILE A 104 -8.78 9.86 1.79
C ILE A 104 -10.01 9.72 0.89
N VAL A 105 -10.24 10.65 -0.03
CA VAL A 105 -11.36 10.56 -0.99
C VAL A 105 -11.23 9.30 -1.84
N GLN A 106 -10.07 9.07 -2.45
CA GLN A 106 -9.81 7.87 -3.25
C GLN A 106 -9.93 6.60 -2.41
N GLN A 107 -9.40 6.57 -1.19
CA GLN A 107 -9.47 5.38 -0.33
C GLN A 107 -10.90 5.08 0.15
N ARG A 108 -11.77 6.09 0.30
CA ARG A 108 -13.21 5.89 0.54
C ARG A 108 -13.88 5.21 -0.66
N LEU A 109 -13.54 5.62 -1.89
CA LEU A 109 -14.01 4.95 -3.11
C LEU A 109 -13.50 3.51 -3.18
N ALA A 110 -12.22 3.27 -2.86
CA ALA A 110 -11.66 1.92 -2.78
C ALA A 110 -12.49 1.01 -1.83
N ALA A 111 -12.76 1.48 -0.61
CA ALA A 111 -13.56 0.75 0.37
C ALA A 111 -15.04 0.57 -0.04
N ARG A 112 -15.58 1.47 -0.87
CA ARG A 112 -16.95 1.37 -1.42
C ARG A 112 -17.06 0.28 -2.48
N HIS A 113 -16.05 0.17 -3.35
CA HIS A 113 -16.01 -0.82 -4.43
C HIS A 113 -15.38 -2.16 -4.03
N ALA A 114 -14.82 -2.25 -2.82
CA ALA A 114 -14.18 -3.45 -2.32
C ALA A 114 -15.14 -4.65 -2.23
N PRO A 115 -14.77 -5.83 -2.76
CA PRO A 115 -15.45 -7.07 -2.42
C PRO A 115 -15.19 -7.43 -0.95
N ALA A 116 -16.01 -8.34 -0.41
CA ALA A 116 -16.04 -8.65 1.02
C ALA A 116 -14.66 -9.03 1.58
N GLU A 117 -13.90 -9.85 0.84
CA GLU A 117 -12.60 -10.35 1.24
C GLU A 117 -11.48 -9.30 1.28
N ARG A 118 -11.65 -8.15 0.61
CA ARG A 118 -10.69 -7.02 0.64
C ARG A 118 -11.19 -5.85 1.47
N ARG A 119 -12.37 -5.96 2.07
CA ARG A 119 -13.00 -4.82 2.75
C ARG A 119 -12.27 -4.40 4.02
N SER A 120 -11.72 -5.34 4.78
CA SER A 120 -10.90 -5.02 5.95
C SER A 120 -9.65 -4.23 5.54
N PHE A 121 -8.94 -4.68 4.50
CA PHE A 121 -7.75 -4.04 3.97
C PHE A 121 -7.99 -2.58 3.55
N HIS A 122 -9.06 -2.32 2.79
CA HIS A 122 -9.36 -0.97 2.32
C HIS A 122 -9.83 -0.02 3.43
N LEU A 123 -10.62 -0.52 4.38
CA LEU A 123 -11.04 0.26 5.54
C LEU A 123 -9.88 0.53 6.50
N TRP A 124 -8.94 -0.42 6.60
CA TRP A 124 -7.74 -0.25 7.39
C TRP A 124 -6.84 0.84 6.79
N SER A 125 -6.60 0.78 5.48
CA SER A 125 -5.85 1.82 4.76
C SER A 125 -6.52 3.20 4.88
N LEU A 126 -7.86 3.26 4.84
CA LEU A 126 -8.60 4.50 5.08
C LEU A 126 -8.32 5.06 6.48
N GLY A 127 -8.37 4.21 7.50
CA GLY A 127 -8.04 4.59 8.87
C GLY A 127 -6.61 5.11 9.01
N THR A 128 -5.65 4.49 8.31
CA THR A 128 -4.25 4.94 8.26
C THR A 128 -4.12 6.36 7.69
N PHE A 129 -4.75 6.65 6.55
CA PHE A 129 -4.67 7.99 5.95
C PHE A 129 -5.37 9.06 6.81
N GLN A 130 -6.52 8.73 7.39
CA GLN A 130 -7.21 9.61 8.33
C GLN A 130 -6.35 9.90 9.56
N HIS A 131 -5.65 8.89 10.09
CA HIS A 131 -4.71 9.09 11.21
C HIS A 131 -3.59 10.05 10.83
N TRP A 132 -3.00 9.88 9.64
CA TRP A 132 -1.93 10.76 9.20
C TRP A 132 -2.39 12.19 8.92
N ALA A 133 -3.65 12.37 8.56
CA ALA A 133 -4.29 13.68 8.42
C ALA A 133 -4.65 14.33 9.77
N GLY A 134 -4.51 13.61 10.89
CA GLY A 134 -4.90 14.09 12.22
C GLY A 134 -6.37 13.84 12.58
N ASP A 135 -7.14 13.18 11.71
CA ASP A 135 -8.56 12.89 11.91
C ASP A 135 -8.76 11.65 12.80
N VAL A 136 -8.38 11.75 14.08
CA VAL A 136 -8.35 10.63 15.05
C VAL A 136 -9.70 9.90 15.14
N ASP A 137 -10.80 10.63 15.28
CA ASP A 137 -12.13 10.03 15.41
C ASP A 137 -12.54 9.22 14.18
N ASP A 138 -12.24 9.77 13.01
CA ASP A 138 -12.58 9.19 11.72
C ASP A 138 -11.72 7.96 11.44
N ALA A 139 -10.42 8.04 11.77
CA ALA A 139 -9.50 6.91 11.75
C ALA A 139 -10.00 5.76 12.62
N LEU A 140 -10.34 6.03 13.88
CA LEU A 140 -10.85 5.01 14.80
C LEU A 140 -12.19 4.43 14.34
N ARG A 141 -13.08 5.24 13.73
CA ARG A 141 -14.31 4.72 13.10
C ARG A 141 -14.00 3.74 11.97
N SER A 142 -13.10 4.10 11.06
CA SER A 142 -12.70 3.25 9.93
C SER A 142 -12.03 1.96 10.40
N LEU A 143 -11.15 2.03 11.40
CA LEU A 143 -10.48 0.86 11.98
C LEU A 143 -11.47 -0.08 12.67
N ARG A 144 -12.44 0.44 13.44
CA ARG A 144 -13.53 -0.38 14.00
C ARG A 144 -14.36 -1.06 12.92
N ARG A 145 -14.57 -0.42 11.77
CA ARG A 145 -15.24 -1.04 10.63
C ARG A 145 -14.36 -2.13 10.02
N ALA A 146 -13.08 -1.86 9.79
CA ALA A 146 -12.12 -2.82 9.26
C ALA A 146 -12.09 -4.10 10.11
N GLU A 147 -12.08 -3.96 11.44
CA GLU A 147 -12.04 -5.08 12.38
C GLU A 147 -13.23 -6.04 12.23
N ARG A 148 -14.43 -5.51 11.91
CA ARG A 148 -15.63 -6.35 11.70
C ARG A 148 -15.54 -7.21 10.45
N TRP A 149 -14.81 -6.75 9.44
CA TRP A 149 -14.55 -7.50 8.21
C TRP A 149 -13.28 -8.36 8.30
N ALA A 150 -12.49 -8.19 9.37
CA ALA A 150 -11.21 -8.85 9.52
C ALA A 150 -11.36 -10.35 9.78
N THR A 151 -10.73 -11.15 8.93
CA THR A 151 -10.62 -12.61 9.08
C THR A 151 -9.24 -13.02 9.59
N ARG A 152 -8.16 -12.35 9.15
CA ARG A 152 -6.77 -12.70 9.46
C ARG A 152 -5.96 -11.55 10.07
N ASP A 153 -6.40 -10.33 9.85
CA ASP A 153 -5.71 -9.06 10.14
C ASP A 153 -6.21 -8.36 11.41
N ARG A 154 -7.09 -9.02 12.19
CA ARG A 154 -7.71 -8.42 13.38
C ARG A 154 -6.69 -7.93 14.41
N ALA A 155 -5.62 -8.70 14.67
CA ALA A 155 -4.57 -8.29 15.61
C ALA A 155 -3.85 -7.01 15.15
N MET A 156 -3.59 -6.87 13.85
CA MET A 156 -2.96 -5.68 13.29
C MET A 156 -3.88 -4.46 13.35
N ILE A 157 -5.16 -4.63 13.03
CA ILE A 157 -6.14 -3.53 13.07
C ILE A 157 -6.33 -3.01 14.50
N ARG A 158 -6.37 -3.91 15.49
CA ARG A 158 -6.43 -3.54 16.91
C ARG A 158 -5.17 -2.80 17.35
N ALA A 159 -4.00 -3.30 16.97
CA ALA A 159 -2.73 -2.63 17.29
C ALA A 159 -2.62 -1.26 16.62
N HIS A 160 -3.05 -1.12 15.37
CA HIS A 160 -3.11 0.20 14.74
C HIS A 160 -4.10 1.11 15.47
N SER A 161 -5.27 0.60 15.88
CA SER A 161 -6.23 1.38 16.70
C SER A 161 -5.66 1.81 18.05
N ALA A 162 -4.81 0.99 18.67
CA ALA A 162 -4.07 1.33 19.88
C ALA A 162 -3.04 2.43 19.60
N TYR A 163 -2.26 2.30 18.53
CA TYR A 163 -1.30 3.32 18.11
C TYR A 163 -1.97 4.68 17.84
N VAL A 164 -3.08 4.72 17.10
CA VAL A 164 -3.84 5.97 16.86
C VAL A 164 -4.25 6.63 18.17
N ARG A 165 -4.75 5.84 19.14
CA ARG A 165 -5.15 6.35 20.46
C ARG A 165 -3.96 6.91 21.24
N LEU A 166 -2.85 6.18 21.28
CA LEU A 166 -1.64 6.61 22.00
C LEU A 166 -1.10 7.94 21.43
N THR A 167 -1.03 8.09 20.11
CA THR A 167 -0.60 9.36 19.48
C THR A 167 -1.55 10.55 19.75
N ALA A 168 -2.73 10.28 20.28
CA ALA A 168 -3.74 11.27 20.63
C ALA A 168 -3.94 11.37 22.16
N ASP A 169 -3.02 10.82 22.95
CA ASP A 169 -3.08 10.76 24.41
C ASP A 169 -4.38 10.13 24.97
N LEU A 170 -4.97 9.21 24.22
CA LEU A 170 -6.17 8.48 24.61
C LEU A 170 -5.84 7.15 25.25
N ALA A 171 -6.59 6.79 26.30
CA ALA A 171 -6.47 5.51 26.96
C ALA A 171 -6.76 4.33 26.01
N VAL A 172 -5.96 3.27 26.13
CA VAL A 172 -6.14 2.02 25.38
C VAL A 172 -6.50 0.89 26.34
N ALA A 173 -7.76 0.45 26.28
CA ALA A 173 -8.18 -0.74 26.99
C ALA A 173 -7.44 -1.99 26.47
N GLU A 174 -7.04 -2.87 27.39
CA GLU A 174 -6.41 -4.15 27.08
C GLU A 174 -5.12 -4.05 26.21
N LEU A 175 -4.36 -2.96 26.35
CA LEU A 175 -3.16 -2.71 25.54
C LEU A 175 -2.17 -3.89 25.54
N ASP A 176 -1.91 -4.48 26.71
CA ASP A 176 -1.01 -5.64 26.83
C ASP A 176 -1.51 -6.86 26.04
N ALA A 177 -2.83 -7.09 26.06
CA ALA A 177 -3.43 -8.18 25.30
C ALA A 177 -3.35 -7.92 23.79
N ILE A 178 -3.56 -6.67 23.35
CA ILE A 178 -3.42 -6.25 21.95
C ILE A 178 -1.98 -6.47 21.47
N VAL A 179 -0.99 -6.00 22.22
CA VAL A 179 0.43 -6.15 21.89
C VAL A 179 0.81 -7.64 21.84
N THR A 180 0.40 -8.42 22.83
CA THR A 180 0.66 -9.88 22.89
C THR A 180 0.04 -10.59 21.69
N ALA A 181 -1.19 -10.23 21.30
CA ALA A 181 -1.86 -10.81 20.14
C ALA A 181 -1.13 -10.46 18.83
N LEU A 182 -0.65 -9.22 18.67
CA LEU A 182 0.13 -8.82 17.49
C LEU A 182 1.46 -9.60 17.42
N GLN A 183 2.17 -9.75 18.53
CA GLN A 183 3.43 -10.51 18.60
C GLN A 183 3.26 -12.00 18.22
N LYS A 184 2.11 -12.59 18.56
CA LYS A 184 1.76 -13.97 18.19
C LYS A 184 1.20 -14.11 16.78
N SER A 185 0.85 -13.01 16.12
CA SER A 185 0.25 -13.05 14.79
C SER A 185 1.29 -13.36 13.70
N PRO A 186 0.88 -14.03 12.59
CA PRO A 186 1.76 -14.25 11.44
C PRO A 186 2.30 -12.95 10.80
N ALA A 187 1.62 -11.83 11.01
CA ALA A 187 1.97 -10.55 10.41
C ALA A 187 2.98 -9.72 11.21
N ARG A 188 3.52 -10.28 12.32
CA ARG A 188 4.50 -9.61 13.18
C ARG A 188 5.77 -9.19 12.43
N GLU A 189 6.19 -9.92 11.40
CA GLU A 189 7.49 -9.74 10.71
C GLU A 189 7.46 -8.67 9.59
N GLY A 190 6.30 -8.04 9.36
CA GLY A 190 6.09 -6.98 8.37
C GLY A 190 5.60 -5.69 9.01
N TYR A 191 4.40 -5.24 8.61
CA TYR A 191 3.76 -4.04 9.17
C TYR A 191 3.53 -4.15 10.69
N GLY A 192 3.34 -5.37 11.21
CA GLY A 192 3.27 -5.60 12.66
C GLY A 192 4.52 -5.16 13.40
N GLN A 193 5.72 -5.34 12.81
CA GLN A 193 6.97 -4.90 13.42
C GLN A 193 7.02 -3.38 13.56
N TRP A 194 6.53 -2.66 12.56
CA TRP A 194 6.41 -1.21 12.61
C TRP A 194 5.45 -0.77 13.71
N LEU A 195 4.24 -1.37 13.78
CA LEU A 195 3.27 -1.05 14.83
C LEU A 195 3.79 -1.34 16.23
N LEU A 196 4.47 -2.47 16.45
CA LEU A 196 5.09 -2.78 17.75
C LEU A 196 6.13 -1.72 18.15
N GLY A 197 6.93 -1.26 17.18
CA GLY A 197 7.92 -0.22 17.40
C GLY A 197 7.30 1.14 17.72
N MET A 198 6.28 1.54 16.97
CA MET A 198 5.57 2.80 17.20
C MET A 198 4.81 2.79 18.53
N ILE A 199 4.11 1.70 18.88
CA ILE A 199 3.44 1.58 20.18
C ILE A 199 4.45 1.68 21.32
N ALA A 200 5.57 0.96 21.24
CA ALA A 200 6.61 1.05 22.26
C ALA A 200 7.21 2.46 22.38
N TYR A 201 7.34 3.17 21.26
CA TYR A 201 7.81 4.55 21.22
C TYR A 201 6.85 5.49 21.96
N GLU A 202 5.54 5.41 21.67
CA GLU A 202 4.52 6.23 22.36
C GLU A 202 4.42 5.91 23.85
N LEU A 203 4.72 4.68 24.26
CA LEU A 203 4.78 4.28 25.68
C LEU A 203 6.07 4.71 26.40
N GLY A 204 7.01 5.34 25.70
CA GLY A 204 8.32 5.71 26.26
C GLY A 204 9.29 4.53 26.44
N ASP A 205 8.97 3.31 25.98
CA ASP A 205 9.90 2.18 25.98
C ASP A 205 10.88 2.29 24.80
N ARG A 206 11.80 3.25 24.93
CA ARG A 206 12.81 3.61 23.91
C ARG A 206 13.61 2.39 23.44
N ARG A 207 13.94 1.48 24.36
CA ARG A 207 14.71 0.26 24.06
C ARG A 207 13.91 -0.70 23.16
N LYS A 208 12.67 -1.04 23.52
CA LYS A 208 11.83 -1.92 22.68
C LYS A 208 11.50 -1.27 21.34
N ALA A 209 11.19 0.03 21.35
CA ALA A 209 10.94 0.80 20.13
C ALA A 209 12.11 0.69 19.15
N ALA A 210 13.34 0.91 19.62
CA ALA A 210 14.52 0.84 18.78
C ALA A 210 14.74 -0.55 18.16
N VAL A 211 14.54 -1.63 18.92
CA VAL A 211 14.64 -3.01 18.42
C VAL A 211 13.68 -3.24 17.25
N HIS A 212 12.42 -2.87 17.44
CA HIS A 212 11.39 -3.10 16.44
C HIS A 212 11.58 -2.23 15.20
N LEU A 213 11.80 -0.93 15.38
CA LEU A 213 11.93 0.02 14.26
C LEU A 213 13.20 -0.24 13.44
N ARG A 214 14.34 -0.59 14.05
CA ARG A 214 15.54 -0.97 13.31
C ARG A 214 15.34 -2.27 12.52
N ALA A 215 14.64 -3.26 13.08
CA ALA A 215 14.33 -4.48 12.34
C ALA A 215 13.42 -4.20 11.13
N TRP A 216 12.41 -3.34 11.31
CA TRP A 216 11.53 -2.91 10.23
C TRP A 216 12.28 -2.15 9.14
N LEU A 217 13.15 -1.20 9.50
CA LEU A 217 13.99 -0.46 8.54
C LEU A 217 14.97 -1.36 7.82
N ARG A 218 15.62 -2.32 8.50
CA ARG A 218 16.54 -3.28 7.85
C ARG A 218 15.81 -4.11 6.79
N ARG A 219 14.58 -4.55 7.05
CA ARG A 219 13.75 -5.27 6.06
C ARG A 219 13.45 -4.42 4.82
N HIS A 220 13.42 -3.10 4.99
CA HIS A 220 13.17 -2.14 3.93
C HIS A 220 14.42 -1.30 3.63
N ALA A 221 15.62 -1.88 3.77
CA ALA A 221 16.88 -1.18 3.49
C ALA A 221 17.17 -1.06 1.98
N ALA A 222 16.66 -1.99 1.18
CA ALA A 222 16.68 -1.95 -0.28
C ALA A 222 15.27 -2.20 -0.84
N PRO A 223 14.28 -1.34 -0.54
CA PRO A 223 12.98 -1.45 -1.18
C PRO A 223 13.13 -1.12 -2.66
N ASP A 224 12.37 -1.80 -3.52
CA ASP A 224 12.13 -1.26 -4.86
C ASP A 224 11.53 0.15 -4.75
N GLU A 225 11.70 0.95 -5.80
CA GLU A 225 11.28 2.36 -5.76
C GLU A 225 9.77 2.50 -5.51
N ALA A 226 8.97 1.55 -6.01
CA ALA A 226 7.53 1.52 -5.77
C ALA A 226 7.17 1.33 -4.29
N LYS A 227 7.84 0.41 -3.58
CA LYS A 227 7.70 0.26 -2.13
C LYS A 227 8.17 1.49 -1.37
N THR A 228 9.26 2.12 -1.81
CA THR A 228 9.79 3.35 -1.19
C THR A 228 8.76 4.49 -1.24
N ILE A 229 8.09 4.65 -2.38
CA ILE A 229 7.08 5.69 -2.58
C ILE A 229 5.82 5.37 -1.78
N THR A 230 5.33 4.14 -1.86
CA THR A 230 4.09 3.78 -1.20
C THR A 230 4.24 3.78 0.33
N LEU A 231 5.37 3.29 0.88
CA LEU A 231 5.64 3.27 2.33
C LEU A 231 6.33 4.54 2.85
N ARG A 232 6.28 5.65 2.10
CA ARG A 232 7.04 6.87 2.39
C ARG A 232 6.80 7.38 3.81
N GLU A 233 5.54 7.44 4.23
CA GLU A 233 5.16 8.03 5.51
C GLU A 233 5.51 7.11 6.70
N GLU A 234 5.32 5.80 6.55
CA GLU A 234 5.77 4.81 7.52
C GLU A 234 7.30 4.88 7.72
N LEU A 235 8.05 5.03 6.60
CA LEU A 235 9.52 5.14 6.60
C LEU A 235 9.98 6.42 7.29
N ARG A 236 9.32 7.53 6.99
CA ARG A 236 9.58 8.81 7.63
C ARG A 236 9.37 8.72 9.14
N ARG A 237 8.21 8.23 9.59
CA ARG A 237 7.87 8.12 11.02
C ARG A 237 8.82 7.23 11.80
N ALA A 238 9.16 6.06 11.28
CA ALA A 238 10.10 5.15 11.93
C ALA A 238 11.50 5.77 12.07
N ARG A 239 11.98 6.48 11.04
CA ARG A 239 13.27 7.18 11.08
C ARG A 239 13.25 8.33 12.08
N THR A 240 12.18 9.12 12.09
CA THR A 240 12.02 10.23 13.06
C THR A 240 12.00 9.71 14.50
N ALA A 241 11.22 8.66 14.79
CA ALA A 241 11.16 8.06 16.11
C ALA A 241 12.54 7.53 16.57
N LEU A 242 13.28 6.86 15.68
CA LEU A 242 14.64 6.40 15.99
C LEU A 242 15.63 7.55 16.23
N ALA A 243 15.58 8.60 15.40
CA ALA A 243 16.45 9.75 15.58
C ALA A 243 16.23 10.43 16.94
N GLN A 244 14.98 10.50 17.41
CA GLN A 244 14.65 11.01 18.74
C GLN A 244 15.15 10.08 19.85
N ILE A 245 14.95 8.76 19.72
CA ILE A 245 15.49 7.78 20.67
C ILE A 245 17.02 7.89 20.81
N GLU A 246 17.73 8.18 19.71
CA GLU A 246 19.20 8.26 19.68
C GLU A 246 19.75 9.62 20.12
N SER A 247 18.90 10.65 20.19
CA SER A 247 19.27 11.99 20.65
C SER A 247 18.98 12.23 22.14
N ASP A 248 18.14 11.38 22.75
CA ASP A 248 17.84 11.34 24.19
C ASP A 248 18.92 10.57 24.97
#